data_AF-A0A535V0E9-F1
#
_entry.id   AF-A0A535V0E9-F1
#
_cell.length_a   1.000
_cell.length_b   1.000
_cell.length_c   1.000
_cell.angle_alpha   90.00
_cell.angle_beta   90.00
_cell.angle_gamma   90.00
#
_symmetry.space_group_name_H-M   'P 1'
#
loop_
_entity.id
_entity.type
_entity.pdbx_description
1 polymer ?
#
loop_
_entity_poly.entity_id
_entity_poly.type
_entity_poly.pdbx_seq_one_letter_code
_entity_poly.pdbx_strand_id
1 'polypeptide(L)'
;METILQRLTDLDDVSGAILVGKDGLIVTGTLHSEEEEIIGAMSAAAFGSIASFINQINHGALNHVIIEMQNGIIQFEEVGDLILIVIAQNISNLGRIRIEMKKACRQIVQLVASY
;
A
#
# COMPACT_ATOMS: atom_id res chain seq x y z
N MET A 1 2.73 -1.03 -14.29
CA MET A 1 2.44 -0.85 -12.84
C MET A 1 3.65 -0.26 -12.13
N GLU A 2 4.85 -0.74 -12.40
CA GLU A 2 6.11 -0.19 -11.86
C GLU A 2 6.24 1.35 -11.97
N THR A 3 6.02 1.94 -13.16
CA THR A 3 6.07 3.41 -13.33
C THR A 3 5.06 4.18 -12.46
N ILE A 4 3.93 3.55 -12.10
CA ILE A 4 2.94 4.16 -11.20
C ILE A 4 3.51 4.21 -9.78
N LEU A 5 4.15 3.13 -9.33
CA LEU A 5 4.77 3.05 -8.01
C LEU A 5 6.01 3.96 -7.92
N GLN A 6 6.83 4.06 -8.98
CA GLN A 6 7.97 4.99 -9.03
C GLN A 6 7.54 6.45 -8.82
N ARG A 7 6.37 6.85 -9.32
CA ARG A 7 5.85 8.20 -9.09
C ARG A 7 5.45 8.47 -7.62
N LEU A 8 5.20 7.43 -6.83
CA LEU A 8 4.99 7.58 -5.39
C LEU A 8 6.31 7.83 -4.66
N THR A 9 7.41 7.23 -5.13
CA THR A 9 8.75 7.47 -4.56
C THR A 9 9.34 8.83 -4.95
N ASP A 10 8.77 9.53 -5.94
CA ASP A 10 9.11 10.92 -6.24
C ASP A 10 8.55 11.92 -5.19
N LEU A 11 7.70 11.45 -4.26
CA LEU A 11 7.20 12.27 -3.17
C LEU A 11 8.22 12.34 -2.04
N ASP A 12 8.30 13.53 -1.43
CA ASP A 12 9.17 13.76 -0.28
C ASP A 12 8.89 12.72 0.82
N ASP A 13 9.98 12.23 1.41
CA ASP A 13 10.00 11.25 2.50
C ASP A 13 9.49 9.84 2.15
N VAL A 14 8.98 9.56 0.94
CA VAL A 14 8.57 8.21 0.53
C VAL A 14 9.80 7.38 0.17
N SER A 15 10.06 6.33 0.94
CA SER A 15 11.23 5.45 0.75
C SER A 15 10.92 4.18 -0.03
N GLY A 16 9.64 3.85 -0.24
CA GLY A 16 9.27 2.68 -1.02
C GLY A 16 7.77 2.55 -1.26
N ALA A 17 7.42 1.89 -2.36
CA ALA A 17 6.06 1.48 -2.68
C ALA A 17 6.05 0.03 -3.15
N ILE A 18 5.05 -0.74 -2.72
CA ILE A 18 4.90 -2.17 -3.04
C ILE A 18 3.43 -2.44 -3.37
N LEU A 19 3.20 -3.21 -4.42
CA LEU A 19 1.88 -3.75 -4.77
C LEU A 19 1.93 -5.26 -4.56
N VAL A 20 1.08 -5.76 -3.66
CA VAL A 20 1.03 -7.17 -3.26
C VAL A 20 -0.40 -7.70 -3.37
N GLY A 21 -0.56 -8.99 -3.67
CA GLY A 21 -1.84 -9.67 -3.54
C GLY A 21 -2.26 -9.83 -2.08
N LYS A 22 -3.57 -10.01 -1.84
CA LYS A 22 -4.09 -10.38 -0.50
C LYS A 22 -3.57 -11.74 -0.02
N ASP A 23 -3.01 -12.56 -0.91
CA ASP A 23 -2.34 -13.82 -0.64
C ASP A 23 -0.84 -13.66 -0.27
N GLY A 24 -0.30 -12.44 -0.36
CA GLY A 24 1.10 -12.13 -0.05
C GLY A 24 2.05 -12.25 -1.24
N LEU A 25 1.57 -12.57 -2.45
CA LEU A 25 2.42 -12.61 -3.64
C LEU A 25 2.72 -11.21 -4.15
N ILE A 26 4.00 -10.88 -4.34
CA ILE A 26 4.43 -9.59 -4.89
C ILE A 26 4.00 -9.47 -6.35
N VAL A 27 3.36 -8.36 -6.68
CA VAL A 27 3.07 -7.98 -8.08
C VAL A 27 4.20 -7.12 -8.64
N THR A 28 4.62 -6.11 -7.90
CA THR A 28 5.73 -5.21 -8.23
C THR A 28 6.04 -4.31 -7.03
N GLY A 29 7.28 -3.86 -6.88
CA GLY A 29 7.67 -2.82 -5.95
C GLY A 29 8.85 -1.99 -6.45
N THR A 30 9.28 -1.03 -5.64
CA THR A 30 10.37 -0.08 -5.96
C THR A 30 11.64 -0.33 -5.16
N LEU A 31 11.62 -1.24 -4.19
CA LEU A 31 12.75 -1.52 -3.30
C LEU A 31 13.71 -2.53 -3.94
N HIS A 32 13.18 -3.44 -4.78
CA HIS A 32 13.93 -4.41 -5.57
C HIS A 32 14.96 -5.20 -4.73
N SER A 33 14.58 -5.56 -3.51
CA SER A 33 15.42 -6.26 -2.53
C SER A 33 14.63 -7.38 -1.85
N GLU A 34 15.32 -8.27 -1.12
CA GLU A 34 14.66 -9.31 -0.30
C GLU A 34 13.72 -8.69 0.76
N GLU A 35 14.01 -7.47 1.21
CA GLU A 35 13.13 -6.73 2.11
C GLU A 35 11.75 -6.44 1.49
N GLU A 36 11.67 -6.27 0.16
CA GLU A 36 10.41 -6.05 -0.55
C GLU A 36 9.44 -7.23 -0.39
N GLU A 37 9.95 -8.45 -0.58
CA GLU A 37 9.16 -9.68 -0.43
C GLU A 37 8.67 -9.86 1.01
N ILE A 38 9.57 -9.63 1.97
CA ILE A 38 9.24 -9.73 3.40
C ILE A 38 8.17 -8.70 3.78
N ILE A 39 8.36 -7.43 3.41
CA ILE A 39 7.42 -6.36 3.75
C ILE A 39 6.06 -6.60 3.07
N GLY A 40 6.04 -7.02 1.81
CA GLY A 40 4.79 -7.31 1.09
C GLY A 40 4.01 -8.43 1.75
N ALA A 41 4.66 -9.57 2.04
CA ALA A 41 4.01 -10.70 2.70
C ALA A 41 3.48 -10.34 4.10
N MET A 42 4.28 -9.65 4.91
CA MET A 42 3.87 -9.19 6.25
C MET A 42 2.72 -8.18 6.17
N SER A 43 2.72 -7.29 5.18
CA SER A 43 1.66 -6.32 4.96
C SER A 43 0.34 -6.99 4.57
N ALA A 44 0.37 -8.03 3.72
CA ALA A 44 -0.81 -8.82 3.39
C ALA A 44 -1.41 -9.50 4.63
N ALA A 45 -0.58 -10.10 5.48
CA ALA A 45 -1.03 -10.72 6.73
C ALA A 45 -1.63 -9.69 7.71
N ALA A 46 -0.99 -8.52 7.86
CA ALA A 46 -1.49 -7.43 8.69
C ALA A 46 -2.83 -6.89 8.17
N PHE A 47 -2.93 -6.64 6.87
CA PHE A 47 -4.16 -6.18 6.22
C PHE A 47 -5.30 -7.18 6.42
N GLY A 48 -5.05 -8.48 6.24
CA GLY A 48 -6.05 -9.53 6.48
C GLY A 48 -6.58 -9.56 7.92
N SER A 49 -5.70 -9.32 8.90
CA SER A 49 -6.08 -9.21 10.31
C SER A 49 -6.95 -7.97 10.57
N ILE A 50 -6.58 -6.82 9.98
CA ILE A 50 -7.35 -5.57 10.10
C ILE A 50 -8.73 -5.73 9.43
N ALA A 51 -8.79 -6.28 8.22
CA ALA A 51 -10.04 -6.52 7.51
C ALA A 51 -10.97 -7.45 8.30
N SER A 52 -10.43 -8.52 8.91
CA SER A 52 -11.17 -9.44 9.78
C SER A 52 -11.73 -8.73 11.01
N PHE A 53 -10.93 -7.88 11.66
CA PHE A 53 -11.39 -7.07 12.79
C PHE A 53 -12.55 -6.13 12.40
N ILE A 54 -12.43 -5.41 11.28
CA ILE A 54 -13.49 -4.51 10.78
C ILE A 54 -14.78 -5.27 10.48
N ASN A 55 -14.68 -6.46 9.87
CA ASN A 55 -15.84 -7.34 9.64
C ASN A 55 -16.51 -7.76 10.96
N GLN A 56 -15.72 -8.09 11.98
CA GLN A 56 -16.22 -8.53 13.29
C GLN A 56 -17.03 -7.45 14.02
N ILE A 57 -16.68 -6.18 13.82
CA ILE A 57 -17.38 -5.03 14.42
C ILE A 57 -18.49 -4.46 13.51
N ASN A 58 -18.71 -5.06 12.34
CA ASN A 58 -19.73 -4.68 11.34
C ASN A 58 -19.70 -3.19 10.97
N HIS A 59 -18.50 -2.64 10.77
CA HIS A 59 -18.29 -1.20 10.58
C HIS A 59 -18.01 -0.80 9.12
N GLY A 60 -18.45 -1.64 8.17
CA GLY A 60 -18.32 -1.40 6.73
C GLY A 60 -16.99 -1.84 6.13
N ALA A 61 -16.60 -1.24 5.01
CA ALA A 61 -15.41 -1.62 4.25
C ALA A 61 -14.15 -0.87 4.70
N LEU A 62 -13.01 -1.56 4.66
CA LEU A 62 -11.70 -0.96 4.90
C LEU A 62 -11.31 -0.09 3.70
N ASN A 63 -11.08 1.20 3.92
CA ASN A 63 -10.70 2.11 2.83
C ASN A 63 -9.19 2.39 2.79
N HIS A 64 -8.59 2.66 3.95
CA HIS A 64 -7.20 3.10 4.04
C HIS A 64 -6.70 2.87 5.47
N VAL A 65 -5.46 2.41 5.60
CA VAL A 65 -4.77 2.22 6.88
C VAL A 65 -3.55 3.11 6.92
N ILE A 66 -3.32 3.77 8.06
CA ILE A 66 -2.08 4.46 8.38
C ILE A 66 -1.53 3.84 9.66
N ILE A 67 -0.28 3.42 9.63
CA ILE A 67 0.47 2.92 10.76
C ILE A 67 1.59 3.94 11.02
N GLU A 68 1.49 4.67 12.13
CA GLU A 68 2.52 5.59 12.58
C GLU A 68 3.48 4.88 13.51
N MET A 69 4.78 5.15 13.33
CA MET A 69 5.86 4.52 14.07
C MET A 69 6.86 5.61 14.48
N GLN A 70 7.77 5.28 15.40
CA GLN A 70 8.81 6.22 15.83
C GLN A 70 9.63 6.79 14.67
N ASN A 71 9.88 5.97 13.65
CA ASN A 71 10.77 6.29 12.52
C ASN A 71 10.04 6.34 11.18
N GLY A 72 8.81 6.86 11.17
CA GLY A 72 8.05 7.07 9.95
C GLY A 72 6.69 6.38 9.95
N ILE A 73 6.20 6.06 8.76
CA ILE A 73 4.84 5.58 8.53
C ILE A 73 4.81 4.47 7.49
N ILE A 74 3.77 3.64 7.60
CA ILE A 74 3.36 2.73 6.54
C ILE A 74 1.87 2.98 6.26
N GLN A 75 1.51 3.08 4.99
CA GLN A 75 0.12 3.24 4.56
C GLN A 75 -0.31 2.08 3.67
N PHE A 76 -1.54 1.60 3.86
CA PHE A 76 -2.18 0.62 2.98
C PHE A 76 -3.40 1.24 2.29
N GLU A 77 -3.54 1.02 0.99
CA GLU A 77 -4.82 1.15 0.28
C GLU A 77 -5.21 -0.17 -0.38
N GLU A 78 -6.49 -0.53 -0.27
CA GLU A 78 -7.07 -1.66 -0.98
C GLU A 78 -7.29 -1.32 -2.45
N VAL A 79 -6.88 -2.23 -3.35
CA VAL A 79 -6.97 -2.08 -4.80
C VAL A 79 -7.52 -3.37 -5.41
N GLY A 80 -8.82 -3.61 -5.25
CA GLY A 80 -9.45 -4.86 -5.65
C GLY A 80 -8.92 -6.03 -4.81
N ASP A 81 -8.27 -7.00 -5.44
CA ASP A 81 -7.62 -8.13 -4.76
C ASP A 81 -6.15 -7.87 -4.39
N LEU A 82 -5.67 -6.65 -4.65
CA LEU A 82 -4.33 -6.18 -4.34
C LEU A 82 -4.35 -5.17 -3.19
N ILE A 83 -3.18 -4.95 -2.61
CA ILE A 83 -2.91 -3.98 -1.56
C ILE A 83 -1.73 -3.12 -2.03
N LEU A 84 -1.93 -1.81 -2.09
CA LEU A 84 -0.85 -0.85 -2.30
C LEU A 84 -0.30 -0.43 -0.94
N ILE A 85 1.01 -0.63 -0.77
CA ILE A 85 1.77 -0.30 0.44
C ILE A 85 2.71 0.85 0.10
N VAL A 86 2.75 1.87 0.97
CA VAL A 86 3.71 2.97 0.87
C VAL A 86 4.41 3.14 2.21
N ILE A 87 5.74 3.24 2.17
CA ILE A 87 6.60 3.44 3.33
C ILE A 87 7.19 4.85 3.22
N ALA A 88 7.11 5.63 4.29
CA ALA A 88 7.72 6.94 4.35
C ALA A 88 8.48 7.17 5.66
N GLN A 89 9.58 7.91 5.60
CA GLN A 89 10.48 8.17 6.74
C GLN A 89 9.98 9.31 7.65
N ASN A 90 8.94 10.05 7.23
CA ASN A 90 8.38 11.17 7.98
C ASN A 90 6.85 11.28 7.77
N ILE A 91 6.18 11.91 8.74
CA ILE A 91 4.74 12.19 8.79
C ILE A 91 4.40 13.55 8.12
N SER A 92 5.42 14.31 7.72
CA SER A 92 5.32 15.70 7.24
C SER A 92 4.23 15.94 6.18
N ASN A 93 3.93 14.94 5.33
CA ASN A 93 3.01 15.10 4.21
C ASN A 93 2.02 13.94 4.00
N LEU A 94 1.41 13.43 5.07
CA LEU A 94 0.39 12.36 5.01
C LEU A 94 -0.71 12.63 3.97
N GLY A 95 -1.19 13.86 3.91
CA GLY A 95 -2.27 14.26 3.01
C GLY A 95 -1.89 14.10 1.54
N ARG A 96 -0.69 14.54 1.15
CA ARG A 96 -0.22 14.41 -0.24
C ARG A 96 0.04 12.96 -0.61
N ILE A 97 0.69 12.19 0.27
CA ILE A 97 0.91 10.75 0.07
C ILE A 97 -0.42 10.06 -0.21
N ARG A 98 -1.44 10.29 0.63
CA ARG A 98 -2.76 9.69 0.45
C ARG A 98 -3.44 10.09 -0.87
N ILE A 99 -3.31 11.35 -1.30
CA ILE A 99 -3.89 11.81 -2.58
C ILE A 99 -3.24 11.08 -3.76
N GLU A 100 -1.92 10.94 -3.75
CA GLU A 100 -1.20 10.25 -4.83
C GLU A 100 -1.41 8.74 -4.79
N MET A 101 -1.49 8.11 -3.61
CA MET A 101 -1.91 6.71 -3.47
C MET A 101 -3.29 6.49 -4.13
N LYS A 102 -4.28 7.34 -3.82
CA LYS A 102 -5.61 7.24 -4.47
C LYS A 102 -5.56 7.37 -5.99
N LYS A 103 -4.65 8.19 -6.53
CA LYS A 103 -4.45 8.31 -7.98
C LYS A 103 -3.83 7.03 -8.52
N ALA A 104 -2.78 6.51 -7.88
CA ALA A 104 -2.13 5.27 -8.24
C ALA A 104 -3.12 4.09 -8.24
N CYS A 105 -3.93 3.94 -7.19
CA CYS A 105 -4.95 2.90 -7.10
C CYS A 105 -5.95 2.95 -8.26
N ARG A 106 -6.44 4.14 -8.63
CA ARG A 106 -7.32 4.28 -9.81
C ARG A 106 -6.65 3.84 -11.10
N GLN A 107 -5.37 4.16 -11.29
CA GLN A 107 -4.61 3.74 -12.48
C GLN A 107 -4.38 2.22 -12.49
N ILE A 108 -4.07 1.64 -11.33
CA ILE A 108 -3.87 0.19 -11.18
C ILE A 108 -5.17 -0.57 -11.46
N VAL A 109 -6.32 -0.14 -10.90
CA VAL A 109 -7.62 -0.77 -11.17
C VAL A 109 -7.92 -0.81 -12.67
N GLN A 110 -7.65 0.29 -13.40
CA GLN A 110 -7.84 0.33 -14.85
C GLN A 110 -6.97 -0.69 -15.58
N LEU A 111 -5.70 -0.83 -15.17
CA LEU A 111 -4.78 -1.80 -15.76
C LEU A 111 -5.20 -3.25 -15.49
N VAL A 112 -5.62 -3.57 -14.27
CA VAL A 112 -6.01 -4.92 -13.87
C VAL A 112 -7.34 -5.34 -14.51
N ALA A 113 -8.30 -4.41 -14.65
CA ALA A 113 -9.59 -4.69 -15.29
C ALA A 113 -9.53 -4.82 -16.82
N SER A 114 -8.37 -4.54 -17.43
CA SER A 114 -8.15 -4.61 -18.89
C SER A 114 -7.59 -5.96 -19.35
N TYR A 115 -7.43 -6.91 -18.43
CA TYR A 115 -7.04 -8.30 -18.68
C TYR A 115 -8.22 -9.24 -18.41
#